data_AF-A0A4V3P7H0-F1
#
_entry.id   AF-A0A4V3P7H0-F1
#
_cell.length_a   1.000
_cell.length_b   1.000
_cell.length_c   1.000
_cell.angle_alpha   90.00
_cell.angle_beta   90.00
_cell.angle_gamma   90.00
#
_symmetry.space_group_name_H-M   'P 1'
#
loop_
_entity.id
_entity.type
_entity.pdbx_description
1 polymer ?
#
loop_
_entity_poly.entity_id
_entity_poly.type
_entity_poly.pdbx_seq_one_letter_code
_entity_poly.pdbx_strand_id
1 'polypeptide(L)'
;VANRVMAPIYRRHLTGLTTLMPGVREVLTHFHLSGIAMGVVTNKPQLAAREILLHFGLTEHLGAIVGGDAVTYLKPAPDALLLALDQLQVEPR
;
A
#
# COMPACT_ATOMS: atom_id res chain seq x y z
N VAL A 1 -5.10 -21.17 -12.15
CA VAL A 1 -4.78 -22.30 -11.25
C VAL A 1 -3.55 -22.03 -10.38
N ALA A 2 -2.39 -21.64 -10.95
CA ALA A 2 -1.17 -21.33 -10.18
C ALA A 2 -1.34 -20.26 -9.08
N ASN A 3 -2.09 -19.19 -9.36
CA ASN A 3 -2.29 -18.10 -8.39
C ASN A 3 -3.12 -18.53 -7.15
N ARG A 4 -3.99 -19.55 -7.29
CA ARG A 4 -4.84 -20.06 -6.19
C ARG A 4 -4.04 -20.87 -5.18
N VAL A 5 -2.96 -21.54 -5.63
CA VAL A 5 -2.04 -22.32 -4.78
C VAL A 5 -1.00 -21.41 -4.15
N MET A 6 -0.48 -20.42 -4.88
CA MET A 6 0.54 -19.50 -4.35
C MET A 6 -0.02 -18.48 -3.37
N ALA A 7 -1.25 -17.99 -3.55
CA ALA A 7 -1.85 -17.00 -2.65
C ALA A 7 -1.79 -17.36 -1.14
N PRO A 8 -2.20 -18.57 -0.70
CA PRO A 8 -2.10 -18.94 0.71
C PRO A 8 -0.65 -19.09 1.20
N ILE A 9 0.27 -19.55 0.35
CA ILE A 9 1.71 -19.65 0.70
C ILE A 9 2.31 -18.25 0.84
N TYR A 10 2.02 -17.36 -0.11
CA TYR A 10 2.48 -15.97 -0.10
C TYR A 10 1.99 -15.23 1.14
N ARG A 11 0.70 -15.36 1.49
CA ARG A 11 0.11 -14.75 2.69
C ARG A 11 0.80 -15.15 3.99
N ARG A 12 1.30 -16.39 4.09
CA ARG A 12 2.03 -16.85 5.30
C ARG A 12 3.43 -16.26 5.44
N HIS A 13 4.00 -15.68 4.38
CA HIS A 13 5.39 -15.24 4.33
C HIS A 13 5.52 -13.76 3.91
N LEU A 14 4.48 -12.95 4.14
CA LEU A 14 4.47 -11.55 3.71
C LEU A 14 5.58 -10.70 4.33
N THR A 15 5.92 -10.98 5.59
CA THR A 15 6.80 -10.10 6.39
C THR A 15 8.05 -10.78 6.91
N GLY A 16 8.12 -12.12 6.91
CA GLY A 16 9.19 -12.88 7.57
C GLY A 16 10.61 -12.62 7.04
N LEU A 17 10.75 -12.18 5.79
CA LEU A 17 12.03 -11.80 5.17
C LEU A 17 12.09 -10.30 4.80
N THR A 18 11.12 -9.51 5.26
CA THR A 18 11.02 -8.09 4.92
C THR A 18 11.43 -7.26 6.12
N THR A 19 12.19 -6.21 5.89
CA THR A 19 12.50 -5.19 6.88
C THR A 19 12.12 -3.83 6.32
N LEU A 20 11.87 -2.86 7.20
CA LEU A 20 11.73 -1.47 6.77
C LEU A 20 13.08 -0.97 6.27
N MET A 21 13.05 -0.22 5.17
CA MET A 21 14.23 0.54 4.78
C MET A 21 14.55 1.57 5.88
N PRO A 22 15.83 1.80 6.20
CA PRO A 22 16.23 2.78 7.19
C PRO A 22 15.62 4.16 6.90
N GLY A 23 15.07 4.82 7.92
CA GLY A 23 14.49 6.17 7.80
C GLY A 23 13.03 6.23 7.33
N VAL A 24 12.42 5.11 6.90
CA VAL A 24 11.04 5.13 6.37
C VAL A 24 10.03 5.60 7.40
N ARG A 25 10.14 5.13 8.65
CA ARG A 25 9.18 5.52 9.69
C ARG A 25 9.29 7.00 9.98
N GLU A 26 10.50 7.48 10.15
CA GLU A 26 10.83 8.87 10.48
C GLU A 26 10.31 9.83 9.40
N VAL A 27 10.50 9.49 8.12
CA VAL A 27 10.01 10.29 7.00
C VAL A 27 8.48 10.31 6.93
N LEU A 28 7.83 9.14 7.07
CA LEU A 28 6.38 9.06 7.06
C LEU A 28 5.76 9.80 8.25
N THR A 29 6.31 9.65 9.46
CA THR A 29 5.88 10.40 10.64
C THR A 29 6.06 11.90 10.43
N HIS A 30 7.20 12.35 9.89
CA HIS A 30 7.45 13.76 9.62
C HIS A 30 6.40 14.37 8.68
N PHE A 31 6.10 13.72 7.56
CA PHE A 31 5.12 14.23 6.60
C PHE A 31 3.68 14.15 7.12
N HIS A 32 3.34 13.10 7.88
CA HIS A 32 2.04 12.97 8.51
C HIS A 32 1.80 14.12 9.52
N LEU A 33 2.76 14.37 10.41
CA LEU A 33 2.69 15.48 11.36
C LEU A 33 2.71 16.87 10.70
N SER A 34 3.23 16.96 9.48
CA SER A 34 3.21 18.19 8.67
C SER A 34 1.91 18.37 7.87
N GLY A 35 0.93 17.47 8.02
CA GLY A 35 -0.36 17.55 7.33
C GLY A 35 -0.31 17.16 5.85
N ILE A 36 0.75 16.49 5.39
CA ILE A 36 0.84 16.02 4.01
C ILE A 36 0.05 14.72 3.86
N ALA A 37 -0.93 14.73 2.96
CA ALA A 37 -1.70 13.55 2.59
C ALA A 37 -0.79 12.51 1.91
N MET A 38 -0.77 11.29 2.44
CA MET A 38 0.05 10.19 1.90
C MET A 38 -0.79 8.95 1.62
N GLY A 39 -0.45 8.25 0.55
CA GLY A 39 -1.07 6.98 0.19
C GLY A 39 -0.08 6.00 -0.44
N VAL A 40 -0.44 4.72 -0.39
CA VAL A 40 0.32 3.64 -1.02
C VAL A 40 -0.51 2.98 -2.10
N VAL A 41 0.10 2.80 -3.26
CA VAL A 41 -0.47 2.09 -4.42
C VAL A 41 0.43 0.92 -4.79
N THR A 42 -0.11 -0.27 -5.07
CA THR A 42 0.69 -1.47 -5.41
C THR A 42 -0.09 -2.47 -6.26
N ASN A 43 0.61 -3.26 -7.09
CA ASN A 43 0.00 -4.38 -7.82
C ASN A 43 -0.23 -5.62 -6.91
N LYS A 44 0.25 -5.59 -5.66
CA LYS A 44 -0.06 -6.64 -4.68
C LYS A 44 -1.56 -6.59 -4.30
N PRO A 45 -2.18 -7.74 -3.93
CA PRO A 45 -3.54 -7.74 -3.41
C PRO A 45 -3.72 -6.80 -2.21
N GLN A 46 -4.89 -6.17 -2.11
CA GLN A 46 -5.26 -5.17 -1.11
C GLN A 46 -5.03 -5.68 0.32
N LEU A 47 -5.48 -6.90 0.60
CA LEU A 47 -5.31 -7.50 1.91
C LEU A 47 -3.83 -7.68 2.28
N ALA A 48 -3.01 -8.16 1.34
CA ALA A 48 -1.58 -8.35 1.57
C ALA A 48 -0.86 -7.01 1.79
N ALA A 49 -1.22 -5.97 1.03
CA ALA A 49 -0.67 -4.63 1.21
C ALA A 49 -0.99 -4.08 2.61
N ARG A 50 -2.24 -4.21 3.06
CA ARG A 50 -2.68 -3.78 4.40
C ARG A 50 -2.00 -4.59 5.50
N GLU A 51 -1.91 -5.90 5.39
CA GLU A 51 -1.25 -6.76 6.38
C GLU A 51 0.22 -6.40 6.56
N ILE A 52 0.96 -6.15 5.46
CA ILE A 52 2.37 -5.73 5.52
C ILE A 52 2.48 -4.37 6.22
N LEU A 53 1.69 -3.37 5.80
CA LEU A 53 1.74 -2.03 6.39
C LEU A 53 1.34 -2.02 7.86
N LEU A 54 0.35 -2.85 8.24
CA LEU A 54 -0.10 -3.00 9.62
C LEU A 54 0.98 -3.66 10.47
N HIS A 55 1.60 -4.74 9.98
CA HIS A 55 2.69 -5.43 10.68
C HIS A 55 3.85 -4.47 11.01
N PHE A 56 4.17 -3.56 10.10
CA PHE A 56 5.18 -2.54 10.33
C PHE A 56 4.64 -1.25 10.96
N GLY A 57 3.39 -1.19 11.42
CA GLY A 57 2.82 0.00 12.08
C GLY A 57 2.93 1.26 11.22
N LEU A 58 2.64 1.16 9.92
CA LEU A 58 2.69 2.29 8.98
C LEU A 58 1.31 2.77 8.55
N THR A 59 0.25 2.00 8.82
CA THR A 59 -1.12 2.29 8.37
C THR A 59 -1.67 3.62 8.87
N GLU A 60 -1.29 4.04 10.09
CA GLU A 60 -1.74 5.31 10.68
C GLU A 60 -1.26 6.56 9.93
N HIS A 61 -0.16 6.45 9.20
CA HIS A 61 0.40 7.55 8.42
C HIS A 61 -0.31 7.74 7.07
N LEU A 62 -1.09 6.76 6.62
CA LEU A 62 -1.57 6.65 5.25
C LEU A 62 -3.09 6.83 5.18
N GLY A 63 -3.54 7.86 4.44
CA GLY A 63 -4.97 8.09 4.17
C GLY A 63 -5.54 7.18 3.08
N ALA A 64 -4.68 6.58 2.25
CA ALA A 64 -5.08 5.64 1.21
C ALA A 64 -4.12 4.45 1.10
N ILE A 65 -4.69 3.26 0.92
CA ILE A 65 -3.95 2.03 0.61
C ILE A 65 -4.74 1.30 -0.47
N VAL A 66 -4.15 1.20 -1.67
CA VAL A 66 -4.77 0.62 -2.86
C VAL A 66 -3.90 -0.49 -3.42
N GLY A 67 -4.41 -1.72 -3.31
CA GLY A 67 -3.86 -2.93 -3.93
C GLY A 67 -4.41 -3.15 -5.34
N GLY A 68 -3.78 -4.09 -6.04
CA GLY A 68 -4.04 -4.33 -7.47
C GLY A 68 -5.41 -4.92 -7.76
N ASP A 69 -6.00 -5.65 -6.81
CA ASP A 69 -7.35 -6.21 -6.93
C ASP A 69 -8.47 -5.20 -6.57
N ALA A 70 -8.12 -3.95 -6.23
CA ALA A 70 -9.06 -2.85 -6.06
C ALA A 70 -9.33 -2.07 -7.36
N VAL A 71 -8.63 -2.39 -8.46
CA VAL A 71 -8.74 -1.69 -9.75
C VAL A 71 -8.81 -2.67 -10.91
N THR A 72 -9.28 -2.18 -12.06
CA THR A 72 -9.38 -3.00 -13.28
C THR A 72 -8.01 -3.16 -13.95
N TYR A 73 -7.28 -2.07 -14.13
CA TYR A 73 -5.96 -2.09 -14.75
C TYR A 73 -4.86 -1.84 -13.70
N LEU A 74 -3.91 -2.76 -13.65
CA LEU A 74 -2.76 -2.68 -12.75
C LEU A 74 -1.75 -1.61 -13.23
N LYS A 75 -0.88 -1.15 -12.32
CA LYS A 75 0.27 -0.33 -12.71
C LYS A 75 1.05 -1.04 -13.82
N PRO A 76 1.50 -0.30 -14.85
CA PRO A 76 1.66 1.16 -14.88
C PRO A 76 0.41 1.97 -15.28
N ALA A 77 -0.77 1.36 -15.43
CA ALA A 77 -2.02 2.11 -15.61
C ALA A 77 -2.29 3.05 -14.42
N PRO A 78 -2.96 4.20 -14.65
CA PRO A 78 -3.15 5.23 -13.62
C PRO A 78 -4.24 4.88 -12.60
N ASP A 79 -5.06 3.86 -12.84
CA ASP A 79 -6.27 3.53 -12.06
C ASP A 79 -6.03 3.51 -10.55
N ALA A 80 -4.98 2.82 -10.10
CA ALA A 80 -4.67 2.73 -8.67
C ALA A 80 -4.25 4.09 -8.07
N LEU A 81 -3.53 4.91 -8.85
CA LEU A 81 -3.15 6.27 -8.43
C LEU A 81 -4.38 7.17 -8.34
N LEU A 82 -5.26 7.13 -9.33
CA LEU A 82 -6.49 7.92 -9.35
C LEU A 82 -7.42 7.53 -8.20
N LEU A 83 -7.58 6.23 -7.92
CA LEU A 83 -8.36 5.77 -6.77
C LEU A 83 -7.74 6.20 -5.43
N ALA A 84 -6.41 6.20 -5.31
CA ALA A 84 -5.74 6.68 -4.10
C ALA A 84 -5.92 8.19 -3.91
N LEU A 85 -5.85 8.98 -4.99
CA LEU A 85 -6.09 10.42 -4.96
C LEU A 85 -7.54 10.75 -4.56
N ASP A 86 -8.51 10.02 -5.12
CA ASP A 86 -9.92 10.11 -4.71
C ASP A 86 -10.10 9.80 -3.21
N GLN A 87 -9.52 8.70 -2.70
CA GLN A 87 -9.56 8.38 -1.26
C GLN A 87 -8.90 9.45 -0.38
N LEU A 88 -7.86 10.13 -0.89
CA LEU A 88 -7.18 11.23 -0.21
C LEU A 88 -7.90 12.58 -0.37
N GLN A 89 -8.94 12.66 -1.21
CA GLN A 89 -9.63 13.90 -1.57
C GLN A 89 -8.66 14.95 -2.15
N VAL A 90 -7.74 14.50 -3.01
CA VAL A 90 -6.75 15.34 -3.69
C VAL A 90 -6.94 15.22 -5.20
N GLU A 91 -7.05 16.35 -5.90
CA GLU A 91 -7.15 16.37 -7.36
C GLU A 91 -5.77 16.12 -8.00
N PRO A 92 -5.69 15.28 -9.07
CA PRO A 92 -4.49 15.18 -9.88
C PRO A 92 -4.18 16.52 -10.57
N ARG A 93 -2.89 16.88 -10.64
CA ARG A 93 -2.41 18.10 -11.31
C ARG A 93 -1.66 17.77 -12.58
#